data_AF-A0A6B1G374-F1
#
_entry.id   AF-A0A6B1G374-F1
#
_cell.length_a   1.000
_cell.length_b   1.000
_cell.length_c   1.000
_cell.angle_alpha   90.00
_cell.angle_beta   90.00
_cell.angle_gamma   90.00
#
_symmetry.space_group_name_H-M   'P 1'
#
loop_
_entity.id
_entity.type
_entity.pdbx_description
1 polymer ?
#
loop_
_entity_poly.entity_id
_entity_poly.type
_entity_poly.pdbx_seq_one_letter_code
_entity_poly.pdbx_strand_id
1 'polypeptide(L)'
;MSLTPDELTHFHRQGYLLKTGLFTPEDLKPLQDALTEIIDQAARELQTAGELATIHTDQPFGLRLARIHADNPAAGEEITRQVMGKGGGGFNGPAMLQTIRHPALLSCIESLVGPDIIGSSVYRIRPKLPGWDRGEVPWHQ
;
A
#
# COMPACT_ATOMS: atom_id res chain seq x y z
N MET A 1 -20.31 6.44 3.28
CA MET A 1 -20.02 7.81 3.77
C MET A 1 -19.77 8.66 2.54
N SER A 2 -20.73 9.51 2.18
CA SER A 2 -20.60 10.40 1.03
C SER A 2 -19.80 11.66 1.40
N LEU A 3 -19.36 12.40 0.37
CA LEU A 3 -18.69 13.68 0.58
C LEU A 3 -19.69 14.76 1.00
N THR A 4 -19.26 15.66 1.88
CA THR A 4 -20.05 16.84 2.26
C THR A 4 -19.95 17.93 1.18
N PRO A 5 -20.88 18.92 1.17
CA PRO A 5 -20.79 20.05 0.24
C PRO A 5 -19.46 20.84 0.33
N ASP A 6 -18.90 20.96 1.54
CA ASP A 6 -17.63 21.64 1.77
C ASP A 6 -16.44 20.84 1.23
N GLU A 7 -16.47 19.51 1.39
CA GLU A 7 -15.45 18.60 0.85
C GLU A 7 -15.48 18.61 -0.69
N LEU A 8 -16.67 18.63 -1.30
CA LEU A 8 -16.83 18.76 -2.76
C LEU A 8 -16.29 20.10 -3.25
N THR A 9 -16.65 21.19 -2.57
CA THR A 9 -16.15 22.54 -2.90
C THR A 9 -14.62 22.61 -2.78
N HIS A 10 -14.05 21.97 -1.75
CA HIS A 10 -12.59 21.87 -1.59
C HIS A 10 -11.95 21.10 -2.74
N PHE A 11 -12.49 19.92 -3.09
CA PHE A 11 -11.98 19.10 -4.18
C PHE A 11 -11.95 19.86 -5.51
N HIS A 12 -13.06 20.50 -5.89
CA HIS A 12 -13.14 21.28 -7.13
C HIS A 12 -12.18 22.48 -7.15
N ARG A 13 -11.90 23.08 -6.00
CA ARG A 13 -10.99 24.23 -5.90
C ARG A 13 -9.51 23.84 -5.85
N GLN A 14 -9.17 22.69 -5.27
CA GLN A 14 -7.78 22.30 -4.99
C GLN A 14 -7.27 21.18 -5.88
N GLY A 15 -8.15 20.44 -6.54
CA GLY A 15 -7.80 19.24 -7.31
C GLY A 15 -7.48 18.02 -6.44
N TYR A 16 -7.63 18.10 -5.12
CA TYR A 16 -7.45 16.99 -4.18
C TYR A 16 -8.39 17.14 -2.97
N LEU A 17 -8.56 16.07 -2.20
CA LEU A 17 -9.29 16.06 -0.93
C LEU A 17 -8.63 15.09 0.07
N LEU A 18 -8.49 15.51 1.32
CA LEU A 18 -8.13 14.63 2.43
C LEU A 18 -9.39 14.17 3.16
N LYS A 19 -9.78 12.90 3.00
CA LYS A 19 -10.91 12.29 3.73
C LYS A 19 -10.39 11.45 4.89
N THR A 20 -10.45 12.00 6.10
CA THR A 20 -10.03 11.30 7.32
C THR A 20 -11.06 10.26 7.77
N GLY A 21 -10.61 9.17 8.39
CA GLY A 21 -11.49 8.14 8.95
C GLY A 21 -12.24 7.31 7.90
N LEU A 22 -11.74 7.24 6.66
CA LEU A 22 -12.36 6.45 5.59
C LEU A 22 -12.21 4.95 5.81
N PHE A 23 -11.08 4.53 6.39
CA PHE A 23 -10.80 3.16 6.79
C PHE A 23 -10.55 3.11 8.30
N THR A 24 -11.09 2.08 8.94
CA THR A 24 -10.68 1.64 10.27
C THR A 24 -9.41 0.78 10.19
N PRO A 25 -8.68 0.57 11.29
CA PRO A 25 -7.58 -0.39 11.34
C PRO A 25 -8.02 -1.80 10.88
N GLU A 26 -9.24 -2.21 11.24
CA GLU A 26 -9.83 -3.49 10.90
C GLU A 26 -10.08 -3.63 9.39
N ASP A 27 -10.51 -2.56 8.72
CA ASP A 27 -10.73 -2.56 7.26
C ASP A 27 -9.43 -2.83 6.49
N LEU A 28 -8.29 -2.35 7.02
CA LEU A 28 -6.98 -2.50 6.38
C LEU A 28 -6.25 -3.77 6.80
N LYS A 29 -6.66 -4.41 7.89
CA LYS A 29 -5.98 -5.59 8.43
C LYS A 29 -5.82 -6.74 7.42
N PRO A 30 -6.85 -7.12 6.63
CA PRO A 30 -6.68 -8.18 5.62
C PRO A 30 -5.59 -7.86 4.58
N LEU A 31 -5.46 -6.60 4.17
CA LEU A 31 -4.43 -6.18 3.23
C LEU A 31 -3.04 -6.21 3.89
N GLN A 32 -2.94 -5.76 5.14
CA GLN A 32 -1.69 -5.84 5.90
C GLN A 32 -1.24 -7.29 6.11
N ASP A 33 -2.16 -8.19 6.44
CA ASP A 33 -1.86 -9.61 6.64
C ASP A 33 -1.38 -10.24 5.33
N ALA A 34 -2.05 -9.98 4.20
CA ALA A 34 -1.63 -10.50 2.90
C ALA A 34 -0.26 -9.95 2.43
N LEU A 35 0.03 -8.67 2.71
CA LEU A 35 1.36 -8.11 2.43
C LEU A 35 2.42 -8.66 3.38
N THR A 36 2.05 -8.97 4.63
CA THR A 36 2.94 -9.62 5.61
C THR A 36 3.35 -11.00 5.13
N GLU A 37 2.44 -11.77 4.55
CA GLU A 37 2.74 -13.09 3.98
C GLU A 37 3.77 -13.00 2.83
N ILE A 38 3.64 -12.00 1.94
CA ILE A 38 4.61 -11.77 0.85
C ILE A 38 5.99 -11.41 1.42
N ILE A 39 6.03 -10.52 2.41
CA ILE A 39 7.26 -10.15 3.11
C ILE A 39 7.88 -11.38 3.79
N ASP A 40 7.06 -12.22 4.44
CA ASP A 40 7.50 -13.41 5.14
C ASP A 40 8.13 -14.43 4.19
N GLN A 41 7.45 -14.71 3.07
CA GLN A 41 7.92 -15.63 2.06
C GLN A 41 9.26 -15.17 1.48
N ALA A 42 9.35 -13.91 1.05
CA ALA A 42 10.57 -13.34 0.50
C ALA A 42 11.73 -13.34 1.51
N ALA A 43 11.46 -13.01 2.78
CA ALA A 43 12.47 -13.03 3.83
C ALA A 43 12.98 -14.45 4.13
N ARG A 44 12.09 -15.46 4.11
CA ARG A 44 12.47 -16.87 4.30
C ARG A 44 13.30 -17.41 3.14
N GLU A 45 12.98 -17.03 1.92
CA GLU A 45 13.78 -17.39 0.73
C GLU A 45 15.21 -16.88 0.88
N LEU A 46 15.38 -15.60 1.22
CA LEU A 46 16.69 -15.01 1.46
C LEU A 46 17.42 -15.64 2.66
N GLN A 47 16.71 -15.96 3.74
CA GLN A 47 17.30 -16.64 4.89
C GLN A 47 17.79 -18.05 4.54
N THR A 48 17.01 -18.79 3.75
CA THR A 48 17.37 -20.13 3.28
C THR A 48 18.59 -20.10 2.35
N ALA A 49 18.72 -19.05 1.54
CA ALA A 49 19.89 -18.81 0.71
C ALA A 49 21.14 -18.33 1.50
N GLY A 50 21.01 -18.03 2.79
CA GLY A 50 22.08 -17.48 3.62
C GLY A 50 22.33 -15.98 3.41
N GLU A 51 21.42 -15.28 2.72
CA GLU A 51 21.53 -13.86 2.39
C GLU A 51 20.91 -12.95 3.45
N LEU A 52 20.11 -13.51 4.37
CA LEU A 52 19.47 -12.76 5.45
C LEU A 52 19.52 -13.55 6.78
N ALA A 53 20.21 -13.02 7.78
CA ALA A 53 20.33 -13.68 9.09
C ALA A 53 19.03 -13.63 9.91
N THR A 54 18.41 -12.45 10.00
CA THR A 54 17.23 -12.20 10.84
C THR A 54 16.07 -11.69 9.99
N ILE A 55 14.91 -12.35 10.11
CA ILE A 55 13.70 -12.05 9.33
C ILE A 55 12.63 -11.27 10.10
N HIS A 56 12.90 -10.89 11.35
CA HIS A 56 12.09 -9.98 12.18
C HIS A 56 10.60 -10.36 12.28
N THR A 57 10.29 -11.65 12.48
CA THR A 57 8.90 -12.15 12.57
C THR A 57 8.11 -11.63 13.77
N ASP A 58 8.80 -11.13 14.78
CA ASP A 58 8.25 -10.49 15.98
C ASP A 58 7.83 -9.03 15.74
N GLN A 59 8.28 -8.42 14.63
CA GLN A 59 8.01 -7.02 14.33
C GLN A 59 6.64 -6.85 13.65
N PRO A 60 5.90 -5.77 13.96
CA PRO A 60 4.62 -5.49 13.32
C PRO A 60 4.80 -5.15 11.83
N PHE A 61 3.73 -5.29 11.04
CA PHE A 61 3.71 -5.02 9.59
C PHE A 61 4.40 -3.71 9.21
N GLY A 62 4.06 -2.61 9.90
CA GLY A 62 4.61 -1.28 9.61
C GLY A 62 6.10 -1.09 9.88
N LEU A 63 6.76 -2.04 10.56
CA LEU A 63 8.16 -1.93 10.99
C LEU A 63 9.05 -3.04 10.44
N ARG A 64 8.50 -4.23 10.17
CA ARG A 64 9.27 -5.41 9.79
C ARG A 64 10.20 -5.19 8.59
N LEU A 65 9.68 -4.63 7.51
CA LEU A 65 10.45 -4.38 6.29
C LEU A 65 11.55 -3.32 6.52
N ALA A 66 11.29 -2.31 7.34
CA ALA A 66 12.29 -1.31 7.71
C ALA A 66 13.41 -1.90 8.58
N ARG A 67 13.10 -2.85 9.48
CA ARG A 67 14.11 -3.55 10.28
C ARG A 67 15.00 -4.44 9.42
N ILE A 68 14.41 -5.21 8.50
CA ILE A 68 15.17 -5.99 7.53
C ILE A 68 16.09 -5.08 6.70
N HIS A 69 15.59 -3.95 6.20
CA HIS A 69 16.40 -3.01 5.43
C HIS A 69 17.53 -2.37 6.24
N ALA A 70 17.31 -2.08 7.52
CA ALA A 70 18.35 -1.54 8.40
C ALA A 70 19.50 -2.54 8.64
N ASP A 71 19.19 -3.82 8.79
CA ASP A 71 20.19 -4.87 8.99
C ASP A 71 20.89 -5.27 7.69
N ASN A 72 20.14 -5.32 6.59
CA ASN A 72 20.63 -5.67 5.26
C ASN A 72 19.85 -4.88 4.18
N PRO A 73 20.42 -3.78 3.66
CA PRO A 73 19.77 -2.94 2.66
C PRO A 73 19.38 -3.71 1.39
N ALA A 74 20.26 -4.59 0.91
CA ALA A 74 20.02 -5.38 -0.29
C ALA A 74 18.83 -6.34 -0.12
N ALA A 75 18.72 -7.00 1.03
CA ALA A 75 17.56 -7.84 1.34
C ALA A 75 16.26 -7.01 1.45
N GLY A 76 16.32 -5.84 2.10
CA GLY A 76 15.16 -4.94 2.19
C GLY A 76 14.67 -4.45 0.82
N GLU A 77 15.59 -4.11 -0.08
CA GLU A 77 15.28 -3.71 -1.45
C GLU A 77 14.72 -4.87 -2.29
N GLU A 78 15.31 -6.07 -2.15
CA GLU A 78 14.85 -7.29 -2.82
C GLU A 78 13.39 -7.60 -2.44
N ILE A 79 13.08 -7.67 -1.14
CA ILE A 79 11.71 -7.91 -0.65
C ILE A 79 10.77 -6.81 -1.13
N THR A 80 11.19 -5.55 -1.07
CA THR A 80 10.38 -4.42 -1.53
C THR A 80 9.99 -4.55 -3.00
N ARG A 81 10.92 -4.97 -3.86
CA ARG A 81 10.64 -5.21 -5.27
C ARG A 81 9.66 -6.39 -5.48
N GLN A 82 9.68 -7.42 -4.63
CA GLN A 82 8.66 -8.48 -4.67
C GLN A 82 7.27 -7.93 -4.32
N VAL A 83 7.16 -7.11 -3.27
CA VAL A 83 5.90 -6.44 -2.88
C VAL A 83 5.36 -5.53 -3.98
N MET A 84 6.24 -4.77 -4.64
CA MET A 84 5.89 -3.86 -5.74
C MET A 84 5.51 -4.59 -7.04
N GLY A 85 5.89 -5.86 -7.19
CA GLY A 85 5.66 -6.65 -8.38
C GLY A 85 6.33 -6.09 -9.63
N LYS A 86 6.03 -6.67 -10.79
CA LYS A 86 6.52 -6.21 -12.10
C LYS A 86 5.51 -5.28 -12.77
N GLY A 87 5.98 -4.27 -13.49
CA GLY A 87 5.11 -3.41 -14.32
C GLY A 87 4.10 -2.54 -13.57
N GLY A 88 4.22 -2.43 -12.24
CA GLY A 88 3.39 -1.57 -11.40
C GLY A 88 2.20 -2.26 -10.72
N GLY A 89 1.98 -3.56 -10.93
CA GLY A 89 0.78 -4.28 -10.45
C GLY A 89 0.84 -4.89 -9.04
N GLY A 90 2.01 -4.92 -8.38
CA GLY A 90 2.16 -5.39 -6.98
C GLY A 90 1.41 -6.66 -6.58
N PHE A 91 1.12 -6.79 -5.30
CA PHE A 91 0.13 -7.75 -4.79
C PHE A 91 -1.25 -7.50 -5.41
N ASN A 92 -1.86 -8.55 -5.95
CA ASN A 92 -3.13 -8.51 -6.69
C ASN A 92 -4.19 -9.47 -6.15
N GLY A 93 -4.09 -9.83 -4.87
CA GLY A 93 -5.00 -10.77 -4.22
C GLY A 93 -6.34 -10.17 -3.75
N PRO A 94 -7.22 -11.00 -3.19
CA PRO A 94 -8.57 -10.62 -2.76
C PRO A 94 -8.61 -9.43 -1.79
N ALA A 95 -7.64 -9.34 -0.87
CA ALA A 95 -7.57 -8.23 0.10
C ALA A 95 -7.33 -6.87 -0.58
N MET A 96 -6.55 -6.82 -1.67
CA MET A 96 -6.38 -5.60 -2.46
C MET A 96 -7.69 -5.21 -3.14
N LEU A 97 -8.33 -6.19 -3.79
CA LEU A 97 -9.61 -5.96 -4.47
C LEU A 97 -10.70 -5.48 -3.50
N GLN A 98 -10.76 -6.06 -2.30
CA GLN A 98 -11.67 -5.64 -1.25
C GLN A 98 -11.40 -4.21 -0.79
N THR A 99 -10.13 -3.83 -0.64
CA THR A 99 -9.72 -2.47 -0.25
C THR A 99 -10.16 -1.43 -1.29
N ILE A 100 -9.87 -1.66 -2.58
CA ILE A 100 -10.23 -0.72 -3.65
C ILE A 100 -11.75 -0.68 -3.93
N ARG A 101 -12.50 -1.71 -3.50
CA ARG A 101 -13.96 -1.78 -3.60
C ARG A 101 -14.67 -1.47 -2.27
N HIS A 102 -13.95 -0.92 -1.30
CA HIS A 102 -14.53 -0.68 0.01
C HIS A 102 -15.75 0.26 -0.07
N PRO A 103 -16.91 -0.07 0.52
CA PRO A 103 -18.12 0.72 0.34
C PRO A 103 -17.99 2.19 0.74
N ALA A 104 -17.22 2.50 1.79
CA ALA A 104 -16.97 3.88 2.20
C ALA A 104 -16.14 4.65 1.15
N LEU A 105 -15.18 3.98 0.50
CA LEU A 105 -14.39 4.54 -0.59
C LEU A 105 -15.28 4.81 -1.81
N LEU A 106 -16.04 3.81 -2.24
CA LEU A 106 -16.92 3.93 -3.41
C LEU A 106 -17.99 5.01 -3.21
N SER A 107 -18.56 5.12 -2.02
CA SER A 107 -19.52 6.18 -1.67
C SER A 107 -18.92 7.59 -1.74
N CYS A 108 -17.63 7.75 -1.40
CA CYS A 108 -16.92 9.01 -1.61
C CYS A 108 -16.67 9.29 -3.10
N ILE A 109 -16.23 8.28 -3.86
CA ILE A 109 -15.96 8.40 -5.30
C ILE A 109 -17.24 8.71 -6.08
N GLU A 110 -18.35 8.05 -5.75
CA GLU A 110 -19.66 8.29 -6.35
C GLU A 110 -20.10 9.75 -6.22
N SER A 111 -19.77 10.39 -5.09
CA SER A 111 -20.05 11.82 -4.87
C SER A 111 -19.31 12.74 -5.86
N LEU A 112 -18.21 12.26 -6.47
CA LEU A 112 -17.38 13.00 -7.42
C LEU A 112 -17.72 12.70 -8.88
N VAL A 113 -17.96 11.43 -9.22
CA VAL A 113 -18.06 10.97 -10.61
C VAL A 113 -19.44 10.42 -10.99
N GLY A 114 -20.36 10.32 -10.04
CA GLY A 114 -21.66 9.68 -10.23
C GLY A 114 -21.63 8.16 -9.99
N PRO A 115 -22.78 7.49 -10.20
CA PRO A 115 -22.98 6.09 -9.81
C PRO A 115 -22.22 5.08 -10.68
N ASP A 116 -21.90 5.44 -11.92
CA ASP A 116 -21.24 4.55 -12.87
C ASP A 116 -19.71 4.57 -12.71
N ILE A 117 -19.22 3.83 -11.70
CA ILE A 117 -17.79 3.78 -11.36
C ILE A 117 -17.08 2.65 -12.11
N ILE A 118 -16.06 3.01 -12.91
CA ILE A 118 -15.14 2.05 -13.54
C ILE A 118 -13.81 2.07 -12.78
N GLY A 119 -13.48 0.96 -12.11
CA GLY A 119 -12.17 0.75 -11.51
C GLY A 119 -11.17 0.24 -12.55
N SER A 120 -10.23 1.07 -12.99
CA SER A 120 -9.08 0.58 -13.76
C SER A 120 -8.15 -0.24 -12.86
N SER A 121 -7.51 -1.27 -13.40
CA SER A 121 -6.52 -2.09 -12.66
C SER A 121 -5.19 -1.38 -12.41
N VAL A 122 -5.16 -0.05 -12.53
CA VAL A 122 -3.96 0.78 -12.33
C VAL A 122 -3.89 1.22 -10.88
N TYR A 123 -3.46 0.31 -10.00
CA TYR A 123 -3.04 0.65 -8.63
C TYR A 123 -1.55 0.35 -8.48
N ARG A 124 -0.91 0.95 -7.47
CA ARG A 124 0.49 0.66 -7.14
C ARG A 124 0.69 0.55 -5.64
N ILE A 125 1.47 -0.43 -5.21
CA ILE A 125 2.00 -0.51 -3.85
C ILE A 125 3.36 0.17 -3.84
N ARG A 126 3.56 1.10 -2.90
CA ARG A 126 4.79 1.90 -2.81
C ARG A 126 5.33 1.88 -1.38
N PRO A 127 6.10 0.84 -1.00
CA PRO A 127 6.81 0.85 0.27
C PRO A 127 7.75 2.07 0.35
N LYS A 128 7.82 2.68 1.54
CA LYS A 128 8.69 3.82 1.82
C LYS A 128 9.71 3.40 2.86
N LEU A 129 10.83 2.85 2.39
CA LEU A 129 11.94 2.45 3.24
C LEU A 129 12.72 3.68 3.74
N PRO A 130 13.21 3.68 5.00
CA PRO A 130 14.08 4.75 5.49
C PRO A 130 15.36 4.86 4.64
N GLY A 131 15.67 6.06 4.15
CA GLY A 131 16.90 6.32 3.38
C GLY A 131 16.90 5.77 1.94
N TRP A 132 15.75 5.35 1.42
CA TRP A 132 15.68 4.79 0.07
C TRP A 132 15.31 5.85 -0.98
N ASP A 133 16.31 6.32 -1.73
CA ASP A 133 16.16 7.40 -2.74
C ASP A 133 15.14 7.07 -3.83
N ARG A 134 15.00 5.79 -4.21
CA ARG A 134 13.99 5.35 -5.20
C ARG A 134 12.56 5.46 -4.68
N GLY A 135 12.40 5.71 -3.39
CA GLY A 135 11.13 6.02 -2.76
C GLY A 135 10.64 7.45 -3.06
N GLU A 136 11.49 8.35 -3.55
CA GLU A 136 11.09 9.73 -3.86
C GLU A 136 10.16 9.81 -5.07
N VAL A 137 9.21 10.75 -5.02
CA VAL A 137 8.28 11.01 -6.12
C VAL A 137 8.37 12.51 -6.42
N PRO A 138 9.05 12.92 -7.50
CA PRO A 138 9.18 14.33 -7.85
C PRO A 138 7.82 14.92 -8.25
N TRP A 139 7.75 16.24 -8.31
CA TRP A 139 6.57 16.94 -8.82
C TRP A 139 6.22 16.45 -10.23
N HIS A 140 4.97 16.05 -10.41
CA HIS A 140 4.37 15.58 -11.66
C HIS A 140 2.86 15.85 -11.64
N GLN A 141 2.18 15.62 -12.76
CA GLN A 141 0.72 15.66 -12.89
C GLN A 141 0.20 14.26 -13.25
#